data_AF-A0A522MSZ0-F1
#
_entry.id   AF-A0A522MSZ0-F1
#
_cell.length_a   1.000
_cell.length_b   1.000
_cell.length_c   1.000
_cell.angle_alpha   90.00
_cell.angle_beta   90.00
_cell.angle_gamma   90.00
#
_symmetry.space_group_name_H-M   'P 1'
#
loop_
_entity.id
_entity.type
_entity.pdbx_description
1 polymer ?
#
loop_
_entity_poly.entity_id
_entity_poly.type
_entity_poly.pdbx_seq_one_letter_code
_entity_poly.pdbx_strand_id
1 'polypeptide(L)'
;MRMIVAMGAAALTLAAGGAAQQPAHDDARVVFVEPDPQAPAGPLPCYRRIGDPARAASLAKLLDNDAARWALDLYARARGIAAARGLAGGQPAEYTIAIVPDGENSAVGFRLRTPAGVENHPRAAYVRLGPEAWRFTTTLLHETGHVALAMLAGGRQIPRREIAAIPHTVAALTDRGTAFDEGFATSLETLIAFVSDAPEIRRQYDHVQLLFGPAAGMRAEYFWPAAQLLTFAQPHERYAAVRDDAFAFAPAFKQPDYLRVQVETARDFASVRDADQLLASEGFYASFFFSVLVRGEREPSADVIRFRQDSVLTALAETFATLPFTPEEPFLLHFLATYKRVRPADWGEVLDVFLDLSHGVFADAAAASLWRTQYLAALGLDLAGLDRERIDAARSRWRLAAAADPRVLYARLGPQLRCEVAGREVKLVGLGSDRPLSLDLNTAEEGVIRLVPGITDAEVASWRAQRALAPFASVADFRRRSGLSEKTLSSMRF
;
A
#
# COMPACT_ATOMS: atom_id res chain seq x y z
N MET A 1 -3.00 14.40 -66.77
CA MET A 1 -2.16 15.60 -66.50
C MET A 1 -1.73 15.51 -65.05
N ARG A 2 -0.61 14.82 -64.77
CA ARG A 2 0.71 15.40 -64.45
C ARG A 2 0.65 16.42 -63.30
N MET A 3 1.13 16.05 -62.12
CA MET A 3 2.53 16.32 -61.75
C MET A 3 2.96 15.55 -60.50
N ILE A 4 4.05 14.81 -60.68
CA ILE A 4 4.94 14.24 -59.67
C ILE A 4 5.90 15.36 -59.25
N VAL A 5 6.16 15.53 -57.96
CA VAL A 5 7.47 15.98 -57.44
C VAL A 5 7.80 15.15 -56.21
N ALA A 6 9.00 14.58 -56.24
CA ALA A 6 9.61 13.71 -55.26
C ALA A 6 10.56 14.47 -54.33
N MET A 7 11.04 13.71 -53.34
CA MET A 7 12.31 13.83 -52.60
C MET A 7 12.23 14.40 -51.18
N GLY A 8 12.67 13.55 -50.24
CA GLY A 8 12.94 13.90 -48.86
C GLY A 8 13.24 12.66 -48.00
N ALA A 9 14.15 11.80 -48.46
CA ALA A 9 14.69 10.73 -47.63
C ALA A 9 15.55 11.35 -46.52
N ALA A 10 15.01 11.41 -45.30
CA ALA A 10 15.78 11.72 -44.10
C ALA A 10 15.98 10.41 -43.32
N ALA A 11 17.25 10.02 -43.23
CA ALA A 11 17.72 8.81 -42.59
C ALA A 11 17.24 8.71 -41.13
N LEU A 12 16.50 7.65 -40.81
CA LEU A 12 16.38 7.14 -39.46
C LEU A 12 17.76 6.67 -39.01
N THR A 13 18.44 7.52 -38.26
CA THR A 13 19.60 7.13 -37.46
C THR A 13 19.10 6.30 -36.29
N LEU A 14 19.15 4.97 -36.46
CA LEU A 14 19.11 4.02 -35.36
C LEU A 14 20.32 4.29 -34.46
N ALA A 15 20.12 5.11 -33.43
CA ALA A 15 21.03 5.17 -32.31
C ALA A 15 20.90 3.82 -31.57
N ALA A 16 21.81 2.91 -31.89
CA ALA A 16 22.13 1.77 -31.05
C ALA A 16 22.69 2.30 -29.73
N GLY A 17 21.79 2.68 -28.82
CA GLY A 17 22.11 2.88 -27.42
C GLY A 17 22.51 1.53 -26.83
N GLY A 18 23.75 1.46 -26.33
CA GLY A 18 24.36 0.24 -25.83
C GLY A 18 23.41 -0.51 -24.90
N ALA A 19 23.27 -1.81 -25.16
CA ALA A 19 22.66 -2.74 -24.22
C ALA A 19 23.44 -2.62 -22.90
N ALA A 20 22.87 -1.91 -21.94
CA ALA A 20 23.29 -1.99 -20.56
C ALA A 20 23.12 -3.45 -20.17
N GLN A 21 24.25 -4.12 -19.99
CA GLN A 21 24.31 -5.52 -19.62
C GLN A 21 23.58 -5.67 -18.29
N GLN A 22 22.40 -6.30 -18.31
CA GLN A 22 21.64 -6.65 -17.12
C GLN A 22 22.55 -7.44 -16.18
N PRO A 23 22.64 -7.10 -14.88
CA PRO A 23 23.31 -7.98 -13.93
C PRO A 23 22.58 -9.32 -13.92
N ALA A 24 23.34 -10.41 -14.04
CA ALA A 24 22.81 -11.76 -13.87
C ALA A 24 22.15 -11.87 -12.48
N HIS A 25 20.88 -12.24 -12.46
CA HIS A 25 20.14 -12.46 -11.21
C HIS A 25 20.58 -13.80 -10.61
N ASP A 26 21.34 -13.77 -9.52
CA ASP A 26 21.51 -14.93 -8.65
C ASP A 26 20.14 -15.19 -7.97
N ASP A 27 19.51 -16.32 -8.28
CA ASP A 27 18.29 -16.75 -7.59
C ASP A 27 18.52 -16.73 -6.07
N ALA A 28 17.61 -16.08 -5.34
CA ALA A 28 17.70 -16.00 -3.89
C ALA A 28 17.64 -17.41 -3.27
N ARG A 29 18.75 -17.88 -2.71
CA ARG A 29 18.78 -19.15 -2.01
C ARG A 29 17.94 -19.08 -0.73
N VAL A 30 16.88 -19.86 -0.66
CA VAL A 30 16.01 -19.93 0.53
C VAL A 30 16.59 -20.88 1.58
N VAL A 31 16.48 -20.47 2.85
CA VAL A 31 16.72 -21.33 4.01
C VAL A 31 15.50 -21.32 4.92
N PHE A 32 14.95 -22.52 5.11
CA PHE A 32 13.88 -22.74 6.07
C PHE A 32 14.43 -22.97 7.47
N VAL A 33 13.88 -22.25 8.43
CA VAL A 33 14.22 -22.35 9.85
C VAL A 33 12.97 -22.60 10.67
N GLU A 34 13.13 -23.16 11.86
CA GLU A 34 12.05 -23.37 12.82
C GLU A 34 12.47 -22.95 14.22
N PRO A 35 11.54 -22.60 15.13
CA PRO A 35 11.89 -22.19 16.49
C PRO A 35 12.80 -23.22 17.15
N ASP A 36 13.85 -22.77 17.82
CA ASP A 36 14.75 -23.63 18.57
C ASP A 36 14.25 -23.74 20.03
N PRO A 37 13.60 -24.85 20.44
CA PRO A 37 13.06 -24.99 21.79
C PRO A 37 14.17 -25.13 22.85
N GLN A 38 15.40 -25.43 22.43
CA GLN A 38 16.56 -25.57 23.30
C GLN A 38 17.39 -24.27 23.35
N ALA A 39 16.84 -23.17 22.83
CA ALA A 39 17.57 -21.93 22.78
C ALA A 39 17.74 -21.26 24.15
N PRO A 40 18.95 -20.74 24.46
CA PRO A 40 19.11 -19.90 25.62
C PRO A 40 18.21 -18.67 25.46
N ALA A 41 17.65 -18.22 26.58
CA ALA A 41 16.87 -16.99 26.64
C ALA A 41 17.67 -15.83 26.05
N GLY A 42 16.99 -14.95 25.32
CA GLY A 42 17.61 -13.81 24.68
C GLY A 42 16.55 -12.86 24.12
N PRO A 43 16.95 -11.62 23.77
CA PRO A 43 16.02 -10.57 23.37
C PRO A 43 15.39 -10.79 22.00
N LEU A 44 15.96 -11.69 21.18
CA LEU A 44 15.49 -12.02 19.84
C LEU A 44 15.07 -13.48 19.75
N PRO A 45 14.08 -13.82 18.90
CA PRO A 45 13.70 -15.21 18.67
C PRO A 45 14.89 -15.99 18.12
N CYS A 46 15.05 -17.23 18.58
CA CYS A 46 16.11 -18.12 18.12
C CYS A 46 15.51 -19.23 17.27
N TYR A 47 16.10 -19.44 16.11
CA TYR A 47 15.72 -20.48 15.17
C TYR A 47 16.87 -21.44 14.95
N ARG A 48 16.54 -22.63 14.47
CA ARG A 48 17.49 -23.60 13.91
C ARG A 48 17.06 -23.97 12.50
N ARG A 49 18.03 -24.32 11.64
CA ARG A 49 17.72 -24.83 10.30
C ARG A 49 16.89 -26.11 10.42
N ILE A 50 15.93 -26.29 9.51
CA ILE A 50 15.19 -27.54 9.41
C ILE A 50 16.16 -28.61 8.92
N GLY A 51 16.51 -29.54 9.81
CA GLY A 51 17.53 -30.56 9.56
C GLY A 51 17.01 -31.81 8.83
N ASP A 52 15.69 -32.02 8.81
CA ASP A 52 15.06 -33.12 8.07
C ASP A 52 15.02 -32.79 6.56
N PRO A 53 15.76 -33.53 5.70
CA PRO A 53 15.79 -33.28 4.26
C PRO A 53 14.44 -33.46 3.59
N ALA A 54 13.60 -34.39 4.06
CA ALA A 54 12.29 -34.65 3.45
C ALA A 54 11.34 -33.48 3.68
N ARG A 55 11.32 -32.93 4.91
CA ARG A 55 10.56 -31.72 5.24
C ARG A 55 11.10 -30.47 4.56
N ALA A 56 12.42 -30.31 4.47
CA ALA A 56 13.00 -29.20 3.73
C ALA A 56 12.61 -29.25 2.24
N ALA A 57 12.64 -30.45 1.64
CA ALA A 57 12.22 -30.66 0.26
C ALA A 57 10.71 -30.43 0.06
N SER A 58 9.85 -30.80 1.02
CA SER A 58 8.42 -30.53 0.91
C SER A 58 8.10 -29.04 0.98
N LEU A 59 8.76 -28.29 1.86
CA LEU A 59 8.63 -26.84 1.94
C LEU A 59 9.16 -26.15 0.68
N ALA A 60 10.29 -26.62 0.14
CA ALA A 60 10.84 -26.08 -1.11
C ALA A 60 9.86 -26.23 -2.29
N LYS A 61 9.10 -27.33 -2.35
CA LYS A 61 8.05 -27.50 -3.37
C LYS A 61 6.92 -26.48 -3.25
N LEU A 62 6.66 -25.94 -2.07
CA LEU A 62 5.64 -24.90 -1.89
C LEU A 62 6.05 -23.57 -2.53
N LEU A 63 7.32 -23.39 -2.86
CA LEU A 63 7.82 -22.22 -3.60
C LEU A 63 7.62 -22.34 -5.13
N ASP A 64 7.13 -23.48 -5.63
CA ASP A 64 6.85 -23.66 -7.06
C ASP A 64 5.49 -23.06 -7.45
N ASN A 65 5.40 -21.74 -7.33
CA ASN A 65 4.24 -20.95 -7.75
C ASN A 65 4.67 -19.52 -8.14
N ASP A 66 3.83 -18.80 -8.87
CA ASP A 66 4.18 -17.48 -9.42
C ASP A 66 4.41 -16.44 -8.32
N ALA A 67 3.61 -16.44 -7.24
CA ALA A 67 3.77 -15.50 -6.14
C ALA A 67 5.10 -15.70 -5.40
N ALA A 68 5.48 -16.96 -5.14
CA ALA A 68 6.76 -17.29 -4.53
C ALA A 68 7.94 -16.93 -5.43
N ARG A 69 7.88 -17.22 -6.74
CA ARG A 69 8.91 -16.78 -7.70
C ARG A 69 9.10 -15.26 -7.68
N TRP A 70 8.00 -14.50 -7.66
CA TRP A 70 8.06 -13.05 -7.58
C TRP A 70 8.62 -12.55 -6.25
N ALA A 71 8.30 -13.23 -5.15
CA ALA A 71 8.85 -12.94 -3.83
C ALA A 71 10.38 -13.11 -3.80
N LEU A 72 10.89 -14.19 -4.40
CA LEU A 72 12.33 -14.45 -4.47
C LEU A 72 13.06 -13.39 -5.33
N ASP A 73 12.49 -13.00 -6.46
CA ASP A 73 13.01 -11.94 -7.32
C ASP A 73 13.02 -10.58 -6.59
N LEU A 74 11.92 -10.22 -5.94
CA LEU A 74 11.82 -9.00 -5.13
C LEU A 74 12.87 -8.98 -4.00
N TYR A 75 13.04 -10.09 -3.28
CA TYR A 75 14.06 -10.21 -2.23
C TYR A 75 15.47 -10.02 -2.81
N ALA A 76 15.79 -10.71 -3.91
CA ALA A 76 17.10 -10.63 -4.55
C ALA A 76 17.43 -9.20 -4.99
N ARG A 77 16.47 -8.50 -5.62
CA ARG A 77 16.61 -7.08 -6.04
C ARG A 77 16.84 -6.16 -4.86
N ALA A 78 15.97 -6.23 -3.86
CA ALA A 78 16.06 -5.37 -2.67
C ALA A 78 17.37 -5.61 -1.90
N ARG A 79 17.80 -6.87 -1.78
CA ARG A 79 19.11 -7.23 -1.22
C ARG A 79 20.27 -6.67 -2.04
N GLY A 80 20.23 -6.78 -3.37
CA GLY A 80 21.26 -6.23 -4.26
C GLY A 80 21.42 -4.71 -4.09
N ILE A 81 20.29 -3.99 -4.02
CA ILE A 81 20.27 -2.55 -3.78
C ILE A 81 20.81 -2.22 -2.38
N ALA A 82 20.37 -2.93 -1.35
CA ALA A 82 20.87 -2.74 0.02
C ALA A 82 22.39 -3.04 0.11
N ALA A 83 22.88 -4.07 -0.59
CA ALA A 83 24.29 -4.43 -0.65
C ALA A 83 25.14 -3.34 -1.31
N ALA A 84 24.69 -2.81 -2.45
CA ALA A 84 25.36 -1.71 -3.15
C ALA A 84 25.49 -0.44 -2.29
N ARG A 85 24.61 -0.28 -1.29
CA ARG A 85 24.62 0.82 -0.33
C ARG A 85 25.39 0.52 0.97
N GLY A 86 26.05 -0.63 1.06
CA GLY A 86 26.76 -1.04 2.27
C GLY A 86 25.86 -1.49 3.43
N LEU A 87 24.57 -1.73 3.17
CA LEU A 87 23.60 -2.20 4.17
C LEU A 87 23.55 -3.73 4.30
N ALA A 88 24.24 -4.45 3.40
CA ALA A 88 24.29 -5.92 3.39
C ALA A 88 24.89 -6.56 4.65
N GLY A 89 25.70 -5.82 5.42
CA GLY A 89 26.27 -6.34 6.67
C GLY A 89 25.21 -6.79 7.70
N GLY A 90 23.96 -6.34 7.55
CA GLY A 90 22.83 -6.73 8.39
C GLY A 90 21.92 -7.84 7.83
N GLN A 91 22.10 -8.28 6.58
CA GLN A 91 21.20 -9.23 5.90
C GLN A 91 21.98 -10.45 5.39
N PRO A 92 21.61 -11.68 5.81
CA PRO A 92 22.21 -12.90 5.27
C PRO A 92 22.10 -13.01 3.76
N ALA A 93 23.03 -13.74 3.14
CA ALA A 93 22.96 -14.01 1.71
C ALA A 93 21.74 -14.84 1.32
N GLU A 94 21.33 -15.72 2.23
CA GLU A 94 20.18 -16.61 2.09
C GLU A 94 18.90 -15.89 2.53
N TYR A 95 17.79 -16.13 1.84
CA TYR A 95 16.48 -15.68 2.26
C TYR A 95 15.94 -16.60 3.36
N THR A 96 15.84 -16.08 4.58
CA THR A 96 15.33 -16.84 5.73
C THR A 96 13.80 -16.83 5.76
N ILE A 97 13.19 -18.02 5.76
CA ILE A 97 11.76 -18.21 6.01
C ILE A 97 11.62 -19.06 7.28
N ALA A 98 11.05 -18.47 8.34
CA ALA A 98 10.79 -19.13 9.60
C ALA A 98 9.43 -19.81 9.56
N ILE A 99 9.41 -21.14 9.63
CA ILE A 99 8.19 -21.94 9.69
C ILE A 99 7.71 -21.98 11.14
N VAL A 100 6.61 -21.29 11.43
CA VAL A 100 6.01 -21.17 12.76
C VAL A 100 4.50 -21.42 12.68
N PRO A 101 3.89 -22.09 13.67
CA PRO A 101 2.42 -22.18 13.74
C PRO A 101 1.79 -20.80 13.66
N ASP A 102 0.74 -20.67 12.85
CA ASP A 102 -0.01 -19.43 12.62
C ASP A 102 0.83 -18.24 12.14
N GLY A 103 2.00 -18.50 11.56
CA GLY A 103 2.86 -17.45 11.02
C GLY A 103 2.24 -16.75 9.81
N GLU A 104 2.15 -15.42 9.87
CA GLU A 104 1.56 -14.60 8.82
C GLU A 104 2.11 -13.18 8.81
N ASN A 105 3.39 -13.03 9.12
CA ASN A 105 3.98 -11.71 9.23
C ASN A 105 5.49 -11.71 8.98
N SER A 106 6.01 -10.55 8.59
CA SER A 106 7.43 -10.27 8.52
C SER A 106 7.98 -9.81 9.88
N ALA A 107 9.27 -10.00 10.08
CA ALA A 107 9.97 -9.54 11.28
C ALA A 107 11.40 -9.12 10.96
N VAL A 108 12.00 -8.35 11.87
CA VAL A 108 13.41 -7.97 11.83
C VAL A 108 14.09 -8.42 13.12
N GLY A 109 15.26 -9.02 12.98
CA GLY A 109 16.06 -9.45 14.11
C GLY A 109 15.77 -10.88 14.52
N PHE A 110 16.76 -11.75 14.35
CA PHE A 110 16.68 -13.13 14.87
C PHE A 110 18.05 -13.64 15.29
N ARG A 111 18.05 -14.81 15.95
CA ARG A 111 19.24 -15.59 16.25
C ARG A 111 19.16 -16.92 15.51
N LEU A 112 20.28 -17.41 15.03
CA LEU A 112 20.37 -18.69 14.30
C LEU A 112 21.32 -19.64 15.00
N ARG A 113 20.82 -20.81 15.42
CA ARG A 113 21.64 -21.93 15.86
C ARG A 113 22.36 -22.54 14.66
N THR A 114 23.68 -22.53 14.72
CA THR A 114 24.57 -23.23 13.78
C THR A 114 25.45 -24.22 14.55
N PRO A 115 26.16 -25.14 13.86
CA PRO A 115 27.12 -26.03 14.51
C PRO A 115 28.24 -25.29 15.25
N ALA A 116 28.56 -24.06 14.82
CA ALA A 116 29.61 -23.23 15.41
C ALA A 116 29.12 -22.42 16.63
N GLY A 117 27.81 -22.36 16.88
CA GLY A 117 27.23 -21.59 17.99
C GLY A 117 25.92 -20.91 17.63
N VAL A 118 25.60 -19.81 18.33
CA VAL A 118 24.43 -18.99 18.01
C VAL A 118 24.91 -17.70 17.34
N GLU A 119 24.47 -17.50 16.10
CA GLU A 119 24.71 -16.27 15.34
C GLU A 119 23.60 -15.26 15.63
N ASN A 120 23.98 -13.99 15.78
CA ASN A 120 23.04 -12.89 16.00
C ASN A 120 22.85 -12.09 14.71
N HIS A 121 21.60 -11.94 14.30
CA HIS A 121 21.20 -11.22 13.09
C HIS A 121 20.20 -10.12 13.44
N PRO A 122 20.58 -9.08 14.22
CA PRO A 122 19.65 -8.11 14.82
C PRO A 122 18.96 -7.17 13.83
N ARG A 123 19.44 -7.11 12.59
CA ARG A 123 18.93 -6.26 11.51
C ARG A 123 18.44 -7.05 10.30
N ALA A 124 18.47 -8.38 10.38
CA ALA A 124 18.04 -9.21 9.27
C ALA A 124 16.51 -9.28 9.23
N ALA A 125 15.94 -8.91 8.09
CA ALA A 125 14.52 -9.05 7.82
C ALA A 125 14.21 -10.45 7.29
N TYR A 126 13.10 -11.04 7.73
CA TYR A 126 12.69 -12.39 7.40
C TYR A 126 11.16 -12.56 7.49
N VAL A 127 10.64 -13.62 6.90
CA VAL A 127 9.21 -13.97 6.97
C VAL A 127 8.97 -15.04 8.03
N ARG A 128 7.91 -14.88 8.81
CA ARG A 128 7.33 -15.94 9.66
C ARG A 128 6.07 -16.46 8.97
N LEU A 129 6.10 -17.73 8.57
CA LEU A 129 5.04 -18.34 7.78
C LEU A 129 4.56 -19.65 8.41
N GLY A 130 3.24 -19.85 8.42
CA GLY A 130 2.65 -21.15 8.68
C GLY A 130 3.05 -22.19 7.63
N PRO A 131 3.03 -23.49 7.97
CA PRO A 131 3.43 -24.56 7.06
C PRO A 131 2.38 -24.85 5.97
N GLU A 132 1.23 -24.18 5.98
CA GLU A 132 0.15 -24.43 5.04
C GLU A 132 0.48 -23.92 3.63
N ALA A 133 0.23 -24.76 2.61
CA ALA A 133 0.56 -24.44 1.22
C ALA A 133 -0.03 -23.11 0.72
N TRP A 134 -1.26 -22.79 1.13
CA TRP A 134 -1.94 -21.56 0.71
C TRP A 134 -1.23 -20.29 1.22
N ARG A 135 -0.46 -20.34 2.31
CA ARG A 135 0.31 -19.18 2.78
C ARG A 135 1.49 -18.85 1.87
N PHE A 136 2.04 -19.84 1.16
CA PHE A 136 3.11 -19.62 0.18
C PHE A 136 2.61 -18.96 -1.11
N THR A 137 1.33 -19.16 -1.46
CA THR A 137 0.72 -18.54 -2.63
C THR A 137 0.08 -17.19 -2.33
N THR A 138 -0.39 -16.97 -1.09
CA THR A 138 -1.20 -15.78 -0.74
C THR A 138 -0.53 -14.81 0.21
N THR A 139 0.37 -15.26 1.09
CA THR A 139 0.94 -14.45 2.17
C THR A 139 2.42 -14.15 1.93
N LEU A 140 3.18 -15.11 1.40
CA LEU A 140 4.64 -14.98 1.24
C LEU A 140 5.05 -13.72 0.47
N LEU A 141 4.39 -13.39 -0.65
CA LEU A 141 4.73 -12.22 -1.46
C LEU A 141 4.47 -10.91 -0.70
N HIS A 142 3.32 -10.81 -0.02
CA HIS A 142 2.98 -9.68 0.85
C HIS A 142 4.05 -9.46 1.92
N GLU A 143 4.38 -10.51 2.67
CA GLU A 143 5.39 -10.42 3.73
C GLU A 143 6.80 -10.13 3.20
N THR A 144 7.10 -10.60 1.99
CA THR A 144 8.35 -10.27 1.32
C THR A 144 8.41 -8.79 0.94
N GLY A 145 7.28 -8.14 0.69
CA GLY A 145 7.17 -6.69 0.54
C GLY A 145 7.71 -5.95 1.76
N HIS A 146 7.26 -6.32 2.96
CA HIS A 146 7.77 -5.74 4.21
C HIS A 146 9.25 -6.06 4.45
N VAL A 147 9.68 -7.28 4.13
CA VAL A 147 11.11 -7.66 4.18
C VAL A 147 11.94 -6.78 3.26
N ALA A 148 11.47 -6.52 2.03
CA ALA A 148 12.13 -5.61 1.09
C ALA A 148 12.23 -4.19 1.65
N LEU A 149 11.14 -3.63 2.17
CA LEU A 149 11.16 -2.30 2.80
C LEU A 149 12.14 -2.22 3.97
N ALA A 150 12.13 -3.22 4.86
CA ALA A 150 13.06 -3.28 5.99
C ALA A 150 14.52 -3.38 5.55
N MET A 151 14.83 -4.18 4.52
CA MET A 151 16.18 -4.26 3.94
C MET A 151 16.64 -2.92 3.37
N LEU A 152 15.79 -2.26 2.58
CA LEU A 152 16.10 -0.95 1.99
C LEU A 152 16.26 0.14 3.07
N ALA A 153 15.57 -0.02 4.21
CA ALA A 153 15.69 0.85 5.37
C ALA A 153 16.86 0.49 6.30
N GLY A 154 17.70 -0.50 5.94
CA GLY A 154 18.88 -0.90 6.72
C GLY A 154 18.56 -1.76 7.95
N GLY A 155 17.52 -2.60 7.84
CA GLY A 155 17.02 -3.44 8.93
C GLY A 155 16.18 -2.66 9.94
N ARG A 156 15.43 -1.66 9.50
CA ARG A 156 14.48 -0.91 10.33
C ARG A 156 13.07 -1.10 9.78
N GLN A 157 12.10 -1.35 10.65
CA GLN A 157 10.70 -1.39 10.26
C GLN A 157 10.16 0.02 10.09
N ILE A 158 9.24 0.22 9.14
CA ILE A 158 8.56 1.51 8.95
C ILE A 158 7.91 1.92 10.28
N PRO A 159 8.19 3.12 10.81
CA PRO A 159 7.66 3.55 12.09
C PRO A 159 6.16 3.83 11.99
N ARG A 160 5.38 3.33 12.96
CA ARG A 160 3.91 3.38 12.97
C ARG A 160 3.42 4.18 14.18
N ARG A 161 2.24 4.81 14.07
CA ARG A 161 1.59 5.56 15.17
C ARG A 161 0.45 4.81 15.85
N GLU A 162 0.02 3.69 15.27
CA GLU A 162 -1.01 2.78 15.82
C GLU A 162 -2.33 3.53 16.12
N ILE A 163 -2.86 4.19 15.09
CA ILE A 163 -4.09 5.00 15.21
C ILE A 163 -5.35 4.16 15.01
N ALA A 164 -5.31 3.09 14.20
CA ALA A 164 -6.48 2.29 13.91
C ALA A 164 -6.75 1.19 14.96
N ALA A 165 -8.02 0.95 15.25
CA ALA A 165 -8.49 -0.04 16.22
C ALA A 165 -8.68 -1.46 15.63
N ILE A 166 -8.35 -1.70 14.35
CA ILE A 166 -8.43 -3.03 13.72
C ILE A 166 -7.10 -3.39 13.04
N PRO A 167 -6.81 -4.68 12.81
CA PRO A 167 -5.76 -5.09 11.89
C PRO A 167 -6.05 -4.58 10.47
N HIS A 168 -4.97 -4.23 9.79
CA HIS A 168 -4.87 -3.57 8.49
C HIS A 168 -5.77 -4.19 7.41
N THR A 169 -6.49 -3.35 6.66
CA THR A 169 -7.31 -3.76 5.51
C THR A 169 -7.12 -2.77 4.37
N VAL A 170 -7.32 -3.20 3.12
CA VAL A 170 -7.14 -2.33 1.95
C VAL A 170 -8.11 -1.12 1.97
N ALA A 171 -9.26 -1.26 2.63
CA ALA A 171 -10.25 -0.20 2.81
C ALA A 171 -9.91 0.80 3.92
N ALA A 172 -9.11 0.38 4.91
CA ALA A 172 -8.94 1.11 6.14
C ALA A 172 -8.16 2.41 5.97
N LEU A 173 -8.53 3.40 6.80
CA LEU A 173 -7.66 4.52 7.12
C LEU A 173 -6.92 4.22 8.43
N THR A 174 -5.60 4.15 8.34
CA THR A 174 -4.68 3.87 9.45
C THR A 174 -3.80 5.08 9.75
N ASP A 175 -2.57 4.87 10.19
CA ASP A 175 -1.55 5.92 10.24
C ASP A 175 -0.65 5.86 9.01
N ARG A 176 0.06 6.96 8.71
CA ARG A 176 0.86 7.10 7.48
C ARG A 176 1.91 6.00 7.31
N GLY A 177 2.54 5.57 8.41
CA GLY A 177 3.57 4.53 8.38
C GLY A 177 2.98 3.18 8.04
N THR A 178 1.89 2.81 8.72
CA THR A 178 1.12 1.61 8.40
C THR A 178 0.60 1.63 6.96
N ALA A 179 -0.07 2.72 6.55
CA ALA A 179 -0.66 2.84 5.22
C ALA A 179 0.39 2.65 4.10
N PHE A 180 1.57 3.22 4.29
CA PHE A 180 2.70 3.06 3.38
C PHE A 180 3.21 1.62 3.31
N ASP A 181 3.43 0.98 4.47
CA ASP A 181 4.02 -0.35 4.58
C ASP A 181 3.08 -1.44 4.02
N GLU A 182 1.84 -1.45 4.50
CA GLU A 182 0.80 -2.41 4.09
C GLU A 182 0.33 -2.15 2.65
N GLY A 183 0.27 -0.88 2.22
CA GLY A 183 -0.09 -0.52 0.85
C GLY A 183 0.97 -0.94 -0.17
N PHE A 184 2.26 -0.81 0.15
CA PHE A 184 3.33 -1.35 -0.70
C PHE A 184 3.23 -2.88 -0.81
N ALA A 185 3.07 -3.59 0.31
CA ALA A 185 2.93 -5.04 0.31
C ALA A 185 1.68 -5.50 -0.47
N THR A 186 0.54 -4.83 -0.26
CA THR A 186 -0.72 -5.09 -0.99
C THR A 186 -0.58 -4.87 -2.50
N SER A 187 0.19 -3.86 -2.94
CA SER A 187 0.42 -3.62 -4.37
C SER A 187 1.05 -4.82 -5.09
N LEU A 188 1.80 -5.66 -4.38
CA LEU A 188 2.43 -6.86 -4.93
C LEU A 188 1.40 -7.98 -5.14
N GLU A 189 0.38 -8.07 -4.29
CA GLU A 189 -0.76 -8.97 -4.52
C GLU A 189 -1.59 -8.53 -5.70
N THR A 190 -1.84 -7.22 -5.83
CA THR A 190 -2.49 -6.65 -7.03
C THR A 190 -1.67 -6.98 -8.28
N LEU A 191 -0.35 -6.86 -8.20
CA LEU A 191 0.56 -7.16 -9.30
C LEU A 191 0.50 -8.64 -9.68
N ILE A 192 0.58 -9.57 -8.71
CA ILE A 192 0.54 -11.00 -9.03
C ILE A 192 -0.82 -11.40 -9.59
N ALA A 193 -1.91 -10.85 -9.07
CA ALA A 193 -3.26 -11.04 -9.61
C ALA A 193 -3.36 -10.55 -11.07
N PHE A 194 -2.63 -9.49 -11.42
CA PHE A 194 -2.58 -8.97 -12.79
C PHE A 194 -1.78 -9.88 -13.73
N VAL A 195 -0.54 -10.22 -13.38
CA VAL A 195 0.42 -10.89 -14.30
C VAL A 195 0.36 -12.41 -14.32
N SER A 196 -0.19 -13.06 -13.29
CA SER A 196 -0.18 -14.52 -13.17
C SER A 196 -1.33 -15.17 -13.93
N ASP A 197 -1.02 -16.12 -14.80
CA ASP A 197 -2.04 -16.96 -15.47
C ASP A 197 -2.37 -18.24 -14.71
N ALA A 198 -1.73 -18.48 -13.57
CA ALA A 198 -1.99 -19.62 -12.71
C ALA A 198 -3.48 -19.70 -12.30
N PRO A 199 -4.19 -20.81 -12.58
CA PRO A 199 -5.63 -20.92 -12.33
C PRO A 199 -6.03 -20.67 -10.86
N GLU A 200 -5.18 -21.05 -9.91
CA GLU A 200 -5.39 -20.83 -8.49
C GLU A 200 -5.31 -19.36 -8.09
N ILE A 201 -4.42 -18.57 -8.70
CA ILE A 201 -4.33 -17.13 -8.47
C ILE A 201 -5.54 -16.44 -9.11
N ARG A 202 -5.86 -16.76 -10.38
CA ARG A 202 -7.05 -16.21 -11.05
C ARG A 202 -8.34 -16.49 -10.27
N ARG A 203 -8.53 -17.72 -9.76
CA ARG A 203 -9.69 -18.07 -8.91
C ARG A 203 -9.79 -17.30 -7.60
N GLN A 204 -8.68 -16.76 -7.09
CA GLN A 204 -8.65 -16.05 -5.82
C GLN A 204 -9.00 -14.57 -5.97
N TYR A 205 -8.56 -13.93 -7.05
CA TYR A 205 -8.70 -12.48 -7.27
C TYR A 205 -9.86 -12.14 -8.24
N ASP A 206 -10.24 -13.07 -9.12
CA ASP A 206 -11.29 -12.89 -10.12
C ASP A 206 -12.55 -13.72 -9.83
N HIS A 207 -13.72 -13.20 -10.23
CA HIS A 207 -15.02 -13.90 -10.19
C HIS A 207 -15.18 -14.92 -11.34
N VAL A 208 -14.13 -15.65 -11.69
CA VAL A 208 -14.16 -16.60 -12.82
C VAL A 208 -15.12 -17.76 -12.56
N GLN A 209 -15.34 -18.16 -11.30
CA GLN A 209 -16.27 -19.26 -11.00
C GLN A 209 -17.73 -18.85 -11.14
N LEU A 210 -18.06 -17.58 -10.92
CA LEU A 210 -19.40 -17.05 -11.22
C LEU A 210 -19.74 -17.19 -12.72
N LEU A 211 -18.74 -16.99 -13.59
CA LEU A 211 -18.92 -17.02 -15.04
C LEU A 211 -18.82 -18.43 -15.64
N PHE A 212 -17.92 -19.27 -15.12
CA PHE A 212 -17.54 -20.55 -15.76
C PHE A 212 -17.40 -21.73 -14.78
N GLY A 213 -17.82 -21.59 -13.52
CA GLY A 213 -17.67 -22.62 -12.49
C GLY A 213 -18.75 -23.70 -12.50
N PRO A 214 -18.45 -24.93 -12.02
CA PRO A 214 -19.47 -25.95 -11.80
C PRO A 214 -20.46 -25.50 -10.71
N ALA A 215 -21.68 -26.05 -10.70
CA ALA A 215 -22.74 -25.66 -9.76
C ALA A 215 -22.34 -25.70 -8.27
N ALA A 216 -21.38 -26.55 -7.87
CA ALA A 216 -20.82 -26.57 -6.52
C ALA A 216 -19.95 -25.33 -6.18
N GLY A 217 -19.30 -24.74 -7.18
CA GLY A 217 -18.52 -23.49 -7.05
C GLY A 217 -19.39 -22.25 -6.93
N MET A 218 -20.61 -22.25 -7.51
CA MET A 218 -21.58 -21.16 -7.36
C MET A 218 -22.00 -20.90 -5.90
N ARG A 219 -21.91 -21.90 -5.02
CA ARG A 219 -22.17 -21.70 -3.59
C ARG A 219 -21.10 -20.82 -2.93
N ALA A 220 -19.83 -20.95 -3.33
CA ALA A 220 -18.77 -20.08 -2.84
C ALA A 220 -19.00 -18.62 -3.32
N GLU A 221 -19.41 -18.46 -4.57
CA GLU A 221 -19.77 -17.16 -5.16
C GLU A 221 -20.97 -16.50 -4.47
N TYR A 222 -21.98 -17.27 -4.07
CA TYR A 222 -23.12 -16.75 -3.31
C TYR A 222 -22.70 -16.08 -1.99
N PHE A 223 -21.70 -16.64 -1.30
CA PHE A 223 -21.19 -16.08 -0.04
C PHE A 223 -20.03 -15.11 -0.25
N TRP A 224 -19.62 -14.83 -1.49
CA TRP A 224 -18.41 -14.07 -1.77
C TRP A 224 -18.34 -12.72 -1.05
N PRO A 225 -19.38 -11.86 -1.05
CA PRO A 225 -19.32 -10.58 -0.34
C PRO A 225 -19.03 -10.75 1.15
N ALA A 226 -19.55 -11.80 1.78
CA ALA A 226 -19.26 -12.10 3.17
C ALA A 226 -17.86 -12.75 3.34
N ALA A 227 -17.47 -13.65 2.43
CA ALA A 227 -16.16 -14.30 2.46
C ALA A 227 -15.00 -13.30 2.34
N GLN A 228 -15.18 -12.22 1.57
CA GLN A 228 -14.22 -11.11 1.49
C GLN A 228 -14.02 -10.41 2.84
N LEU A 229 -15.02 -10.42 3.74
CA LEU A 229 -14.94 -9.83 5.07
C LEU A 229 -14.35 -10.78 6.12
N LEU A 230 -14.26 -12.09 5.83
CA LEU A 230 -13.69 -13.10 6.73
C LEU A 230 -12.16 -13.12 6.71
N THR A 231 -11.56 -12.39 5.79
CA THR A 231 -10.11 -12.23 5.69
C THR A 231 -9.76 -10.75 5.55
N PHE A 232 -8.80 -10.27 6.34
CA PHE A 232 -8.25 -8.92 6.16
C PHE A 232 -7.57 -8.74 4.80
N ALA A 233 -7.27 -9.84 4.11
CA ALA A 233 -6.72 -9.81 2.76
C ALA A 233 -7.72 -9.34 1.70
N GLN A 234 -9.05 -9.41 1.92
CA GLN A 234 -10.07 -8.92 0.95
C GLN A 234 -9.67 -9.13 -0.53
N PRO A 235 -9.33 -10.37 -0.96
CA PRO A 235 -8.51 -10.61 -2.14
C PRO A 235 -9.10 -10.02 -3.42
N HIS A 236 -10.43 -10.06 -3.61
CA HIS A 236 -11.04 -9.47 -4.79
C HIS A 236 -10.73 -7.97 -4.90
N GLU A 237 -10.85 -7.28 -3.77
CA GLU A 237 -10.76 -5.84 -3.66
C GLU A 237 -9.30 -5.39 -3.73
N ARG A 238 -8.37 -6.22 -3.23
CA ARG A 238 -6.92 -6.04 -3.43
C ARG A 238 -6.54 -6.08 -4.91
N TYR A 239 -7.32 -6.69 -5.80
CA TYR A 239 -7.10 -6.58 -7.23
C TYR A 239 -7.98 -5.50 -7.87
N ALA A 240 -9.30 -5.70 -7.89
CA ALA A 240 -10.22 -4.87 -8.67
C ALA A 240 -10.27 -3.42 -8.16
N ALA A 241 -10.53 -3.22 -6.87
CA ALA A 241 -10.66 -1.88 -6.30
C ALA A 241 -9.32 -1.14 -6.22
N VAL A 242 -8.19 -1.84 -6.07
CA VAL A 242 -6.85 -1.22 -6.16
C VAL A 242 -6.56 -0.79 -7.59
N ARG A 243 -6.78 -1.65 -8.58
CA ARG A 243 -6.58 -1.35 -10.01
C ARG A 243 -7.43 -0.16 -10.46
N ASP A 244 -8.67 -0.10 -9.98
CA ASP A 244 -9.65 0.92 -10.37
C ASP A 244 -9.62 2.17 -9.46
N ASP A 245 -8.63 2.27 -8.57
CA ASP A 245 -8.40 3.40 -7.66
C ASP A 245 -9.61 3.76 -6.77
N ALA A 246 -10.40 2.76 -6.39
CA ALA A 246 -11.62 2.98 -5.60
C ALA A 246 -11.31 3.57 -4.21
N PHE A 247 -10.09 3.37 -3.69
CA PHE A 247 -9.68 3.84 -2.36
C PHE A 247 -9.23 5.31 -2.33
N ALA A 248 -9.24 6.00 -3.47
CA ALA A 248 -9.21 7.46 -3.51
C ALA A 248 -10.51 8.10 -3.01
N PHE A 249 -11.59 7.33 -2.94
CA PHE A 249 -12.93 7.77 -2.56
C PHE A 249 -13.30 7.36 -1.14
N ALA A 250 -14.13 8.17 -0.49
CA ALA A 250 -14.62 7.89 0.84
C ALA A 250 -15.59 6.69 0.84
N PRO A 251 -15.74 5.97 1.98
CA PRO A 251 -16.69 4.87 2.12
C PRO A 251 -18.13 5.30 1.79
N ALA A 252 -18.89 4.46 1.10
CA ALA A 252 -20.31 4.73 0.84
C ALA A 252 -21.14 4.75 2.13
N PHE A 253 -20.75 3.93 3.11
CA PHE A 253 -21.41 3.87 4.40
C PHE A 253 -21.02 5.07 5.28
N LYS A 254 -22.01 5.86 5.69
CA LYS A 254 -21.82 7.09 6.48
C LYS A 254 -22.39 7.01 7.89
N GLN A 255 -23.02 5.91 8.29
CA GLN A 255 -23.68 5.77 9.60
C GLN A 255 -22.65 5.36 10.68
N PRO A 256 -22.98 5.44 11.99
CA PRO A 256 -22.02 5.16 13.07
C PRO A 256 -21.73 3.65 13.24
N ASP A 257 -20.78 3.13 12.46
CA ASP A 257 -20.25 1.76 12.60
C ASP A 257 -18.78 1.72 12.16
N TYR A 258 -17.88 1.47 13.10
CA TYR A 258 -16.44 1.49 12.83
C TYR A 258 -16.03 0.41 11.83
N LEU A 259 -16.54 -0.82 11.99
CA LEU A 259 -16.13 -1.95 11.17
C LEU A 259 -16.64 -1.79 9.74
N ARG A 260 -17.88 -1.34 9.57
CA ARG A 260 -18.41 -1.10 8.22
C ARG A 260 -17.64 -0.01 7.49
N VAL A 261 -17.27 1.07 8.19
CA VAL A 261 -16.50 2.16 7.59
C VAL A 261 -15.08 1.72 7.19
N GLN A 262 -14.45 0.85 7.99
CA GLN A 262 -13.04 0.46 7.81
C GLN A 262 -12.85 -0.84 7.01
N VAL A 263 -13.89 -1.65 6.83
CA VAL A 263 -13.79 -2.97 6.17
C VAL A 263 -14.64 -3.04 4.91
N GLU A 264 -15.80 -2.39 4.82
CA GLU A 264 -16.58 -2.45 3.59
C GLU A 264 -15.85 -1.74 2.44
N THR A 265 -15.96 -2.31 1.25
CA THR A 265 -15.28 -1.82 0.04
C THR A 265 -16.15 -0.94 -0.83
N ALA A 266 -17.44 -0.79 -0.50
CA ALA A 266 -18.34 0.13 -1.19
C ALA A 266 -17.88 1.59 -1.04
N ARG A 267 -17.85 2.35 -2.15
CA ARG A 267 -17.33 3.72 -2.21
C ARG A 267 -18.36 4.72 -2.71
N ASP A 268 -18.28 5.93 -2.16
CA ASP A 268 -18.98 7.10 -2.68
C ASP A 268 -18.07 7.84 -3.65
N PHE A 269 -18.20 7.51 -4.94
CA PHE A 269 -17.40 8.10 -6.01
C PHE A 269 -17.64 9.61 -6.19
N ALA A 270 -18.65 10.22 -5.54
CA ALA A 270 -18.81 11.67 -5.51
C ALA A 270 -17.95 12.37 -4.44
N SER A 271 -17.26 11.61 -3.59
CA SER A 271 -16.53 12.11 -2.43
C SER A 271 -15.08 11.61 -2.44
N VAL A 272 -14.19 12.39 -3.06
CA VAL A 272 -12.74 12.15 -3.01
C VAL A 272 -12.24 12.39 -1.58
N ARG A 273 -11.39 11.50 -1.08
CA ARG A 273 -10.65 11.67 0.18
C ARG A 273 -9.71 12.88 0.08
N ASP A 274 -9.51 13.57 1.19
CA ASP A 274 -8.52 14.65 1.24
C ASP A 274 -7.07 14.10 1.32
N ALA A 275 -6.08 14.98 1.22
CA ALA A 275 -4.67 14.60 1.16
C ALA A 275 -4.19 13.79 2.39
N ASP A 276 -4.63 14.15 3.59
CA ASP A 276 -4.30 13.41 4.82
C ASP A 276 -4.96 12.03 4.83
N GLN A 277 -6.23 11.94 4.40
CA GLN A 277 -6.93 10.67 4.25
C GLN A 277 -6.27 9.74 3.23
N LEU A 278 -5.81 10.27 2.08
CA LEU A 278 -5.10 9.46 1.09
C LEU A 278 -3.78 8.92 1.63
N LEU A 279 -3.01 9.73 2.39
CA LEU A 279 -1.77 9.26 3.02
C LEU A 279 -1.99 8.33 4.22
N ALA A 280 -3.23 8.16 4.68
CA ALA A 280 -3.62 7.16 5.67
C ALA A 280 -4.29 5.92 5.04
N SER A 281 -4.48 5.89 3.72
CA SER A 281 -5.20 4.83 3.01
C SER A 281 -4.24 3.78 2.46
N GLU A 282 -4.27 2.57 3.03
CA GLU A 282 -3.50 1.41 2.53
C GLU A 282 -3.78 1.16 1.04
N GLY A 283 -5.07 1.18 0.65
CA GLY A 283 -5.49 1.00 -0.73
C GLY A 283 -4.99 2.07 -1.70
N PHE A 284 -4.82 3.33 -1.26
CA PHE A 284 -4.27 4.38 -2.12
C PHE A 284 -2.78 4.15 -2.42
N TYR A 285 -2.00 3.77 -1.42
CA TYR A 285 -0.60 3.36 -1.63
C TYR A 285 -0.51 2.15 -2.54
N ALA A 286 -1.39 1.16 -2.36
CA ALA A 286 -1.44 0.00 -3.23
C ALA A 286 -1.72 0.40 -4.69
N SER A 287 -2.72 1.26 -4.92
CA SER A 287 -3.08 1.77 -6.25
C SER A 287 -1.94 2.53 -6.89
N PHE A 288 -1.23 3.36 -6.11
CA PHE A 288 -0.06 4.10 -6.58
C PHE A 288 1.08 3.17 -7.01
N PHE A 289 1.55 2.29 -6.13
CA PHE A 289 2.70 1.43 -6.43
C PHE A 289 2.38 0.45 -7.55
N PHE A 290 1.17 -0.13 -7.58
CA PHE A 290 0.72 -0.96 -8.68
C PHE A 290 0.73 -0.19 -10.01
N SER A 291 0.11 1.00 -10.05
CA SER A 291 0.00 1.81 -11.26
C SER A 291 1.36 2.25 -11.80
N VAL A 292 2.32 2.58 -10.92
CA VAL A 292 3.69 2.91 -11.35
C VAL A 292 4.34 1.74 -12.09
N LEU A 293 4.03 0.49 -11.74
CA LEU A 293 4.59 -0.69 -12.39
C LEU A 293 3.89 -1.00 -13.72
N VAL A 294 2.56 -0.88 -13.77
CA VAL A 294 1.78 -1.42 -14.91
C VAL A 294 1.30 -0.38 -15.92
N ARG A 295 1.21 0.90 -15.57
CA ARG A 295 0.59 1.91 -16.43
C ARG A 295 1.33 2.08 -17.77
N GLY A 296 0.57 2.21 -18.85
CA GLY A 296 1.06 2.41 -20.21
C GLY A 296 -0.06 2.28 -21.24
N GLU A 297 0.26 2.52 -22.51
CA GLU A 297 -0.71 2.36 -23.62
C GLU A 297 -1.12 0.90 -23.88
N ARG A 298 -0.32 -0.04 -23.39
CA ARG A 298 -0.51 -1.48 -23.50
C ARG A 298 -0.03 -2.15 -22.22
N GLU A 299 -0.46 -3.39 -22.02
CA GLU A 299 0.05 -4.24 -20.97
C GLU A 299 1.58 -4.38 -21.07
N PRO A 300 2.34 -4.06 -20.00
CA PRO A 300 3.79 -4.14 -20.02
C PRO A 300 4.26 -5.60 -19.90
N SER A 301 5.41 -5.91 -20.51
CA SER A 301 6.05 -7.21 -20.29
C SER A 301 6.59 -7.32 -18.86
N ALA A 302 6.83 -8.55 -18.40
CA ALA A 302 7.45 -8.81 -17.10
C ALA A 302 8.79 -8.08 -16.90
N ASP A 303 9.57 -7.92 -17.97
CA ASP A 303 10.86 -7.21 -17.91
C ASP A 303 10.69 -5.70 -17.70
N VAL A 304 9.66 -5.10 -18.30
CA VAL A 304 9.32 -3.68 -18.07
C VAL A 304 8.86 -3.49 -16.62
N ILE A 305 8.03 -4.40 -16.11
CA ILE A 305 7.58 -4.38 -14.72
C ILE A 305 8.77 -4.47 -13.76
N ARG A 306 9.69 -5.42 -13.99
CA ARG A 306 10.91 -5.57 -13.17
C ARG A 306 11.81 -4.34 -13.22
N PHE A 307 12.01 -3.74 -14.40
CA PHE A 307 12.77 -2.51 -14.55
C PHE A 307 12.16 -1.33 -13.75
N ARG A 308 10.83 -1.20 -13.80
CA ARG A 308 10.10 -0.20 -13.01
C ARG A 308 10.18 -0.50 -11.51
N GLN A 309 10.10 -1.77 -11.13
CA GLN A 309 10.26 -2.21 -9.73
C GLN A 309 11.65 -1.88 -9.20
N ASP A 310 12.72 -2.13 -9.96
CA ASP A 310 14.08 -1.73 -9.58
C ASP A 310 14.20 -0.22 -9.37
N SER A 311 13.54 0.56 -10.23
CA SER A 311 13.51 2.02 -10.13
C SER A 311 12.81 2.47 -8.83
N VAL A 312 11.67 1.86 -8.51
CA VAL A 312 10.93 2.10 -7.26
C VAL A 312 11.78 1.72 -6.05
N LEU A 313 12.35 0.51 -6.01
CA LEU A 313 13.17 0.04 -4.88
C LEU A 313 14.42 0.91 -4.68
N THR A 314 15.05 1.36 -5.77
CA THR A 314 16.21 2.27 -5.71
C THR A 314 15.81 3.63 -5.12
N ALA A 315 14.70 4.21 -5.57
CA ALA A 315 14.19 5.46 -5.02
C ALA A 315 13.76 5.32 -3.55
N LEU A 316 13.16 4.18 -3.17
CA LEU A 316 12.81 3.87 -1.78
C LEU A 316 14.05 3.77 -0.88
N ALA A 317 15.09 3.06 -1.30
CA ALA A 317 16.35 2.97 -0.55
C ALA A 317 16.99 4.34 -0.32
N GLU A 318 16.94 5.20 -1.34
CA GLU A 318 17.45 6.57 -1.23
C GLU A 318 16.56 7.45 -0.34
N THR A 319 15.25 7.24 -0.40
CA THR A 319 14.29 7.94 0.47
C THR A 319 14.62 7.61 1.93
N PHE A 320 14.68 6.33 2.28
CA PHE A 320 14.96 5.85 3.65
C PHE A 320 16.33 6.25 4.21
N ALA A 321 17.29 6.54 3.34
CA ALA A 321 18.60 7.01 3.74
C ALA A 321 18.65 8.52 4.05
N THR A 322 17.69 9.29 3.54
CA THR A 322 17.74 10.77 3.59
C THR A 322 16.63 11.39 4.43
N LEU A 323 15.48 10.72 4.58
CA LEU A 323 14.38 11.25 5.37
C LEU A 323 14.55 10.97 6.89
N PRO A 324 14.01 11.83 7.76
CA PRO A 324 13.81 11.50 9.16
C PRO A 324 12.90 10.27 9.28
N PHE A 325 13.32 9.20 9.96
CA PHE A 325 12.54 7.96 9.97
C PHE A 325 11.58 7.94 11.17
N THR A 326 10.51 8.74 11.10
CA THR A 326 9.53 8.92 12.18
C THR A 326 8.10 8.57 11.74
N PRO A 327 7.17 8.26 12.68
CA PRO A 327 5.79 7.94 12.33
C PRO A 327 5.01 9.07 11.64
N GLU A 328 5.49 10.31 11.68
CA GLU A 328 4.80 11.48 11.13
C GLU A 328 5.06 11.70 9.65
N GLU A 329 6.08 11.06 9.09
CA GLU A 329 6.55 11.38 7.76
C GLU A 329 5.54 10.98 6.67
N PRO A 330 5.30 11.86 5.69
CA PRO A 330 4.57 11.51 4.48
C PRO A 330 5.49 10.73 3.51
N PHE A 331 5.77 9.46 3.83
CA PHE A 331 6.72 8.62 3.09
C PHE A 331 6.53 8.66 1.57
N LEU A 332 5.28 8.70 1.08
CA LEU A 332 4.99 8.81 -0.35
C LEU A 332 5.55 10.07 -0.99
N LEU A 333 5.38 11.23 -0.34
CA LEU A 333 5.80 12.50 -0.91
C LEU A 333 7.33 12.64 -0.87
N HIS A 334 7.97 12.08 0.15
CA HIS A 334 9.43 11.97 0.20
C HIS A 334 9.95 11.03 -0.90
N PHE A 335 9.25 9.93 -1.15
CA PHE A 335 9.53 9.03 -2.27
C PHE A 335 9.44 9.76 -3.60
N LEU A 336 8.37 10.52 -3.86
CA LEU A 336 8.20 11.30 -5.09
C LEU A 336 9.33 12.31 -5.31
N ALA A 337 9.66 13.09 -4.27
CA ALA A 337 10.76 14.05 -4.33
C ALA A 337 12.12 13.37 -4.61
N THR A 338 12.34 12.21 -3.99
CA THR A 338 13.54 11.40 -4.21
C THR A 338 13.57 10.80 -5.61
N TYR A 339 12.44 10.27 -6.10
CA TYR A 339 12.32 9.66 -7.42
C TYR A 339 12.67 10.66 -8.52
N LYS A 340 12.18 11.91 -8.42
CA LYS A 340 12.57 13.00 -9.33
C LYS A 340 14.09 13.18 -9.42
N ARG A 341 14.79 13.06 -8.30
CA ARG A 341 16.25 13.21 -8.24
C ARG A 341 16.99 12.00 -8.82
N VAL A 342 16.57 10.78 -8.48
CA VAL A 342 17.31 9.56 -8.85
C VAL A 342 16.93 9.01 -10.23
N ARG A 343 15.72 9.29 -10.71
CA ARG A 343 15.17 8.83 -11.99
C ARG A 343 14.43 9.97 -12.70
N PRO A 344 15.12 11.08 -13.05
CA PRO A 344 14.48 12.25 -13.64
C PRO A 344 13.81 11.98 -14.99
N ALA A 345 14.29 10.98 -15.74
CA ALA A 345 13.73 10.62 -17.05
C ALA A 345 12.28 10.12 -16.94
N ASP A 346 12.00 9.30 -15.92
CA ASP A 346 10.70 8.62 -15.77
C ASP A 346 9.78 9.36 -14.78
N TRP A 347 10.28 10.41 -14.13
CA TRP A 347 9.58 11.19 -13.11
C TRP A 347 8.22 11.73 -13.60
N GLY A 348 8.16 12.19 -14.85
CA GLY A 348 6.94 12.75 -15.42
C GLY A 348 5.77 11.78 -15.35
N GLU A 349 5.99 10.50 -15.66
CA GLU A 349 4.97 9.45 -15.63
C GLU A 349 4.56 9.11 -14.19
N VAL A 350 5.52 9.03 -13.26
CA VAL A 350 5.24 8.77 -11.84
C VAL A 350 4.42 9.90 -11.22
N LEU A 351 4.73 11.14 -11.57
CA LEU A 351 3.95 12.30 -11.13
C LEU A 351 2.52 12.26 -11.71
N ASP A 352 2.34 11.84 -12.96
CA ASP A 352 1.01 11.70 -13.56
C ASP A 352 0.19 10.60 -12.86
N VAL A 353 0.80 9.47 -12.51
CA VAL A 353 0.15 8.44 -11.68
C VAL A 353 -0.32 9.05 -10.36
N PHE A 354 0.55 9.75 -9.64
CA PHE A 354 0.19 10.34 -8.35
C PHE A 354 -0.95 11.36 -8.47
N LEU A 355 -0.88 12.27 -9.44
CA LEU A 355 -1.88 13.33 -9.60
C LEU A 355 -3.22 12.81 -10.09
N ASP A 356 -3.22 11.82 -10.98
CA ASP A 356 -4.46 11.23 -11.48
C ASP A 356 -5.17 10.44 -10.39
N LEU A 357 -4.45 9.56 -9.66
CA LEU A 357 -5.06 8.76 -8.58
C LEU A 357 -5.52 9.62 -7.39
N SER A 358 -4.80 10.70 -7.08
CA SER A 358 -5.21 11.61 -6.01
C SER A 358 -6.29 12.61 -6.43
N HIS A 359 -6.70 12.61 -7.70
CA HIS A 359 -7.56 13.64 -8.29
C HIS A 359 -7.08 15.08 -8.01
N GLY A 360 -5.79 15.29 -7.74
CA GLY A 360 -5.19 16.60 -7.48
C GLY A 360 -5.41 17.19 -6.07
N VAL A 361 -5.96 16.45 -5.11
CA VAL A 361 -6.28 16.99 -3.76
C VAL A 361 -5.06 17.46 -2.96
N PHE A 362 -3.86 17.01 -3.32
CA PHE A 362 -2.60 17.51 -2.77
C PHE A 362 -2.20 18.89 -3.30
N ALA A 363 -2.64 19.24 -4.52
CA ALA A 363 -2.23 20.44 -5.22
C ALA A 363 -3.26 21.58 -5.11
N ASP A 364 -4.55 21.27 -4.93
CA ASP A 364 -5.62 22.26 -5.00
C ASP A 364 -6.80 21.91 -4.07
N ALA A 365 -7.21 22.87 -3.25
CA ALA A 365 -8.33 22.71 -2.33
C ALA A 365 -9.68 22.55 -3.06
N ALA A 366 -9.80 23.02 -4.31
CA ALA A 366 -11.01 22.88 -5.12
C ALA A 366 -11.10 21.55 -5.88
N ALA A 367 -10.04 20.74 -5.89
CA ALA A 367 -9.95 19.50 -6.67
C ALA A 367 -11.11 18.52 -6.41
N ALA A 368 -11.40 18.24 -5.13
CA ALA A 368 -12.50 17.34 -4.75
C ALA A 368 -13.87 17.87 -5.20
N SER A 369 -14.09 19.19 -5.12
CA SER A 369 -15.34 19.81 -5.59
C SER A 369 -15.47 19.76 -7.11
N LEU A 370 -14.35 19.93 -7.82
CA LEU A 370 -14.34 19.85 -9.28
C LEU A 370 -14.71 18.45 -9.76
N TRP A 371 -14.13 17.41 -9.14
CA TRP A 371 -14.50 16.03 -9.40
C TRP A 371 -15.96 15.75 -9.05
N ARG A 372 -16.42 16.18 -7.88
CA ARG A 372 -17.81 15.96 -7.44
C ARG A 372 -18.82 16.52 -8.44
N THR A 373 -18.62 17.74 -8.93
CA THR A 373 -19.50 18.35 -9.93
C THR A 373 -19.55 17.52 -11.22
N GLN A 374 -18.39 17.11 -11.73
CA GLN A 374 -18.29 16.24 -12.91
C GLN A 374 -19.01 14.91 -12.71
N TYR A 375 -18.80 14.26 -11.57
CA TYR A 375 -19.41 12.96 -11.26
C TYR A 375 -20.94 13.06 -11.15
N LEU A 376 -21.46 14.08 -10.47
CA LEU A 376 -22.90 14.29 -10.33
C LEU A 376 -23.55 14.66 -11.67
N ALA A 377 -22.88 15.45 -12.51
CA ALA A 377 -23.35 15.73 -13.88
C ALA A 377 -23.42 14.44 -14.70
N ALA A 378 -22.40 13.56 -14.60
CA ALA A 378 -22.40 12.27 -15.28
C ALA A 378 -23.54 11.35 -14.82
N LEU A 379 -23.83 11.29 -13.51
CA LEU A 379 -24.98 10.55 -12.98
C LEU A 379 -26.31 11.06 -13.54
N GLY A 380 -26.44 12.37 -13.74
CA GLY A 380 -27.61 12.99 -14.34
C GLY A 380 -27.65 12.93 -15.87
N LEU A 381 -26.63 12.37 -16.52
CA LEU A 381 -26.41 12.46 -17.96
C LEU A 381 -26.41 13.91 -18.49
N ASP A 382 -26.02 14.87 -17.65
CA ASP A 382 -25.93 16.29 -17.99
C ASP A 382 -24.62 16.56 -18.72
N LEU A 383 -24.64 16.42 -20.04
CA LEU A 383 -23.48 16.64 -20.90
C LEU A 383 -22.94 18.08 -20.83
N ALA A 384 -23.80 19.07 -20.54
CA ALA A 384 -23.38 20.46 -20.41
C ALA A 384 -22.64 20.72 -19.09
N GLY A 385 -22.97 19.95 -18.04
CA GLY A 385 -22.28 19.93 -16.76
C GLY A 385 -20.96 19.13 -16.75
N LEU A 386 -20.65 18.37 -17.82
CA LEU A 386 -19.39 17.63 -17.96
C LEU A 386 -18.24 18.58 -18.36
N ASP A 387 -17.75 19.36 -17.40
CA ASP A 387 -16.69 20.37 -17.59
C ASP A 387 -15.28 19.74 -17.67
N ARG A 388 -15.07 18.90 -18.69
CA ARG A 388 -13.80 18.20 -18.94
C ARG A 388 -12.64 19.18 -19.20
N GLU A 389 -12.90 20.27 -19.92
CA GLU A 389 -11.89 21.27 -20.23
C GLU A 389 -11.33 21.93 -18.96
N ARG A 390 -12.20 22.28 -18.00
CA ARG A 390 -11.75 22.83 -16.72
C ARG A 390 -10.96 21.81 -15.90
N ILE A 391 -11.35 20.54 -15.92
CA ILE A 391 -10.60 19.46 -15.27
C ILE A 391 -9.23 19.30 -15.90
N ASP A 392 -9.13 19.21 -17.22
CA ASP A 392 -7.85 19.04 -17.92
C ASP A 392 -6.95 20.27 -17.75
N ALA A 393 -7.52 21.48 -17.74
CA ALA A 393 -6.80 22.69 -17.40
C ALA A 393 -6.29 22.66 -15.94
N ALA A 394 -7.08 22.17 -14.99
CA ALA A 394 -6.67 22.02 -13.59
C ALA A 394 -5.53 21.00 -13.46
N ARG A 395 -5.69 19.81 -14.05
CA ARG A 395 -4.67 18.76 -14.11
C ARG A 395 -3.35 19.28 -14.68
N SER A 396 -3.41 20.03 -15.78
CA SER A 396 -2.23 20.65 -16.40
C SER A 396 -1.54 21.65 -15.45
N ARG A 397 -2.30 22.48 -14.73
CA ARG A 397 -1.74 23.42 -13.74
C ARG A 397 -1.10 22.69 -12.57
N TRP A 398 -1.76 21.68 -12.01
CA TRP A 398 -1.23 20.89 -10.90
C TRP A 398 0.07 20.18 -11.30
N ARG A 399 0.10 19.58 -12.49
CA ARG A 399 1.28 18.94 -13.06
C ARG A 399 2.44 19.92 -13.20
N LEU A 400 2.21 21.07 -13.82
CA LEU A 400 3.26 22.09 -13.99
C LEU A 400 3.81 22.59 -12.65
N ALA A 401 2.93 22.85 -11.68
CA ALA A 401 3.32 23.30 -10.35
C ALA A 401 4.17 22.24 -9.61
N ALA A 402 3.71 20.99 -9.56
CA ALA A 402 4.41 19.91 -8.87
C ALA A 402 5.70 19.50 -9.60
N ALA A 403 5.74 19.57 -10.93
CA ALA A 403 6.94 19.33 -11.72
C ALA A 403 8.01 20.41 -11.45
N ALA A 404 7.61 21.68 -11.31
CA ALA A 404 8.52 22.76 -10.94
C ALA A 404 9.03 22.61 -9.51
N ASP A 405 8.12 22.44 -8.54
CA ASP A 405 8.45 22.30 -7.12
C ASP A 405 7.55 21.27 -6.43
N PRO A 406 8.02 20.04 -6.17
CA PRO A 406 7.25 19.00 -5.50
C PRO A 406 6.75 19.38 -4.10
N ARG A 407 7.32 20.42 -3.47
CA ARG A 407 6.89 20.88 -2.14
C ARG A 407 5.44 21.38 -2.14
N VAL A 408 4.88 21.77 -3.28
CA VAL A 408 3.47 22.17 -3.37
C VAL A 408 2.51 21.04 -2.94
N LEU A 409 2.91 19.78 -3.09
CA LEU A 409 2.12 18.61 -2.69
C LEU A 409 1.97 18.47 -1.16
N TYR A 410 2.79 19.18 -0.38
CA TYR A 410 2.75 19.14 1.08
C TYR A 410 1.80 20.19 1.67
N ALA A 411 1.34 21.15 0.86
CA ALA A 411 0.61 22.33 1.33
C ALA A 411 -0.74 22.01 1.99
N ARG A 412 -1.23 20.79 1.82
CA ARG A 412 -2.54 20.32 2.28
C ARG A 412 -2.45 19.26 3.37
N LEU A 413 -1.27 19.06 3.97
CA LEU A 413 -1.06 18.07 5.03
C LEU A 413 -1.09 18.69 6.42
N GLY A 414 -1.79 18.03 7.35
CA GLY A 414 -1.72 18.29 8.78
C GLY A 414 -0.79 17.32 9.52
N PRO A 415 -0.59 17.48 10.84
CA PRO A 415 -0.05 16.43 11.69
C PRO A 415 -1.06 15.29 11.92
N GLN A 416 -0.58 14.12 12.35
CA GLN A 416 -1.47 13.04 12.80
C GLN A 416 -1.89 13.26 14.26
N LEU A 417 -3.15 13.64 14.46
CA LEU A 417 -3.70 13.99 15.76
C LEU A 417 -4.53 12.82 16.30
N ARG A 418 -3.85 11.84 16.89
CA ARG A 418 -4.51 10.68 17.54
C ARG A 418 -5.45 11.16 18.64
N CYS A 419 -6.64 10.57 18.68
CA CYS A 419 -7.65 10.78 19.70
C CYS A 419 -8.35 9.45 20.00
N GLU A 420 -8.56 9.15 21.28
CA GLU A 420 -9.39 8.04 21.73
C GLU A 420 -10.80 8.53 22.11
N VAL A 421 -11.83 7.79 21.71
CA VAL A 421 -13.23 8.08 22.02
C VAL A 421 -13.60 7.40 23.33
N ALA A 422 -13.94 8.18 24.36
CA ALA A 422 -14.19 7.69 25.70
C ALA A 422 -15.36 6.69 25.75
N GLY A 423 -15.14 5.55 26.39
CA GLY A 423 -16.17 4.52 26.61
C GLY A 423 -16.60 3.77 25.34
N ARG A 424 -15.80 3.84 24.27
CA ARG A 424 -16.05 3.11 23.03
C ARG A 424 -14.92 2.12 22.76
N GLU A 425 -15.31 0.90 22.46
CA GLU A 425 -14.42 -0.17 22.06
C GLU A 425 -14.88 -0.75 20.72
N VAL A 426 -13.92 -1.20 19.93
CA VAL A 426 -14.11 -1.95 18.70
C VAL A 426 -13.84 -3.41 19.01
N LYS A 427 -14.85 -4.25 18.78
CA LYS A 427 -14.78 -5.69 19.02
C LYS A 427 -14.66 -6.46 17.72
N LEU A 428 -13.53 -7.14 17.56
CA LEU A 428 -13.35 -8.15 16.51
C LEU A 428 -13.49 -9.53 17.14
N VAL A 429 -14.66 -10.16 16.95
CA VAL A 429 -15.02 -11.44 17.58
C VAL A 429 -13.96 -12.52 17.31
N GLY A 430 -13.43 -12.59 16.09
CA GLY A 430 -12.42 -13.58 15.71
C GLY A 430 -11.06 -13.41 16.38
N LEU A 431 -10.74 -12.22 16.91
CA LEU A 431 -9.46 -11.94 17.57
C LEU A 431 -9.55 -12.03 19.10
N GLY A 432 -10.76 -12.14 19.66
CA GLY A 432 -10.96 -12.27 21.10
C GLY A 432 -10.48 -11.08 21.94
N SER A 433 -10.19 -9.93 21.31
CA SER A 433 -9.71 -8.72 21.99
C SER A 433 -10.58 -7.51 21.63
N ASP A 434 -11.01 -6.78 22.66
CA ASP A 434 -11.64 -5.46 22.50
C ASP A 434 -10.53 -4.40 22.44
N ARG A 435 -10.63 -3.46 21.50
CA ARG A 435 -9.66 -2.37 21.35
C ARG A 435 -10.33 -1.02 21.56
N PRO A 436 -9.67 -0.04 22.21
CA PRO A 436 -10.24 1.30 22.32
C PRO A 436 -10.46 1.89 20.93
N LEU A 437 -11.58 2.58 20.74
CA LEU A 437 -11.81 3.32 19.51
C LEU A 437 -10.87 4.53 19.46
N SER A 438 -9.85 4.45 18.61
CA SER A 438 -8.99 5.58 18.26
C SER A 438 -9.20 6.04 16.82
N LEU A 439 -8.97 7.33 16.60
CA LEU A 439 -9.06 8.00 15.30
C LEU A 439 -8.02 9.11 15.21
N ASP A 440 -7.73 9.58 14.00
CA ASP A 440 -6.98 10.82 13.77
C ASP A 440 -7.94 11.92 13.32
N LEU A 441 -7.82 13.10 13.95
CA LEU A 441 -8.69 14.23 13.69
C LEU A 441 -8.65 14.71 12.23
N ASN A 442 -7.51 14.51 11.56
CA ASN A 442 -7.31 14.90 10.17
C ASN A 442 -7.67 13.80 9.15
N THR A 443 -7.97 12.57 9.57
CA THR A 443 -8.28 11.48 8.62
C THR A 443 -9.61 10.78 8.89
N ALA A 444 -10.18 10.91 10.09
CA ALA A 444 -11.40 10.19 10.48
C ALA A 444 -12.52 10.32 9.44
N GLU A 445 -13.05 9.17 9.05
CA GLU A 445 -14.19 9.09 8.13
C GLU A 445 -15.49 9.49 8.84
N GLU A 446 -16.48 9.96 8.07
CA GLU A 446 -17.74 10.49 8.62
C GLU A 446 -18.43 9.52 9.58
N GLY A 447 -18.53 8.23 9.21
CA GLY A 447 -19.14 7.22 10.07
C GLY A 447 -18.35 6.96 11.36
N VAL A 448 -17.02 7.14 11.36
CA VAL A 448 -16.20 7.05 12.57
C VAL A 448 -16.39 8.28 13.45
N ILE A 449 -16.45 9.49 12.86
CA ILE A 449 -16.73 10.73 13.59
C ILE A 449 -18.08 10.63 14.33
N ARG A 450 -19.10 10.04 13.68
CA ARG A 450 -20.43 9.82 14.27
C ARG A 450 -20.46 8.87 15.46
N LEU A 451 -19.38 8.15 15.76
CA LEU A 451 -19.27 7.30 16.96
C LEU A 451 -18.96 8.11 18.23
N VAL A 452 -18.53 9.38 18.09
CA VAL A 452 -18.27 10.28 19.22
C VAL A 452 -19.56 10.52 20.02
N PRO A 453 -19.59 10.21 21.33
CA PRO A 453 -20.79 10.35 22.14
C PRO A 453 -21.40 11.76 22.11
N GLY A 454 -22.67 11.84 21.73
CA GLY A 454 -23.44 13.09 21.76
C GLY A 454 -23.19 14.04 20.60
N ILE A 455 -22.38 13.66 19.61
CA ILE A 455 -22.14 14.47 18.42
C ILE A 455 -23.41 14.56 17.54
N THR A 456 -23.65 15.75 17.01
CA THR A 456 -24.78 16.05 16.11
C THR A 456 -24.37 16.07 14.65
N ASP A 457 -25.34 15.95 13.73
CA ASP A 457 -25.08 16.07 12.28
C ASP A 457 -24.42 17.40 11.90
N ALA A 458 -24.81 18.49 12.56
CA ALA A 458 -24.23 19.81 12.34
C ALA A 458 -22.76 19.88 12.79
N GLU A 459 -22.44 19.25 13.92
CA GLU A 459 -21.07 19.14 14.42
C GLU A 459 -20.19 18.27 13.50
N VAL A 460 -20.72 17.14 13.01
CA VAL A 460 -20.02 16.28 12.01
C VAL A 460 -19.74 17.08 10.74
N ALA A 461 -20.74 17.80 10.21
CA ALA A 461 -20.59 18.64 9.02
C ALA A 461 -19.58 19.77 9.25
N SER A 462 -19.62 20.42 10.42
CA SER A 462 -18.68 21.48 10.81
C SER A 462 -17.25 20.97 10.85
N TRP A 463 -16.98 19.86 11.55
CA TRP A 463 -15.64 19.26 11.61
C TRP A 463 -15.10 19.01 10.20
N ARG A 464 -15.87 18.31 9.36
CA ARG A 464 -15.44 17.98 7.99
C ARG A 464 -15.22 19.21 7.12
N ALA A 465 -16.11 20.20 7.18
CA ALA A 465 -15.95 21.45 6.44
C ALA A 465 -14.70 22.21 6.86
N GLN A 466 -14.43 22.28 8.17
CA GLN A 466 -13.27 22.99 8.72
C GLN A 466 -11.96 22.30 8.36
N ARG A 467 -11.93 20.96 8.37
CA ARG A 467 -10.81 20.14 7.88
C ARG A 467 -10.57 20.34 6.39
N ALA A 468 -11.63 20.33 5.58
CA ALA A 468 -11.54 20.52 4.13
C ALA A 468 -11.01 21.91 3.75
N LEU A 469 -11.29 22.95 4.55
CA LEU A 469 -10.66 24.27 4.36
C LEU A 469 -9.15 24.20 4.60
N ALA A 470 -8.74 23.66 5.74
CA ALA A 470 -7.35 23.37 6.05
C ALA A 470 -7.27 22.32 7.18
N PRO A 471 -6.32 21.37 7.14
CA PRO A 471 -6.09 20.44 8.24
C PRO A 471 -5.93 21.16 9.58
N PHE A 472 -6.28 20.46 10.66
CA PHE A 472 -6.07 20.98 12.02
C PHE A 472 -4.59 20.91 12.35
N ALA A 473 -4.00 22.04 12.75
CA ALA A 473 -2.57 22.13 13.03
C ALA A 473 -2.16 21.56 14.41
N SER A 474 -3.12 21.42 15.32
CA SER A 474 -2.93 20.88 16.66
C SER A 474 -4.26 20.54 17.31
N VAL A 475 -4.24 19.87 18.46
CA VAL A 475 -5.43 19.64 19.30
C VAL A 475 -6.09 20.97 19.72
N ALA A 476 -5.29 22.00 20.04
CA ALA A 476 -5.81 23.32 20.40
C ALA A 476 -6.49 24.01 19.20
N ASP A 477 -5.95 23.82 18.00
CA ASP A 477 -6.58 24.29 16.76
C ASP A 477 -7.91 23.59 16.48
N PHE A 478 -7.93 22.26 16.64
CA PHE A 478 -9.13 21.45 16.53
C PHE A 478 -10.25 21.91 17.48
N ARG A 479 -9.95 22.06 18.78
CA ARG A 479 -10.93 22.53 19.77
C ARG A 479 -11.54 23.88 19.40
N ARG A 480 -10.72 24.79 18.84
CA ARG A 480 -11.16 26.13 18.44
C ARG A 480 -12.01 26.15 17.17
N ARG A 481 -11.65 25.34 16.16
CA ARG A 481 -12.21 25.44 14.81
C ARG A 481 -13.29 24.41 14.50
N SER A 482 -13.23 23.22 15.09
CA SER A 482 -14.11 22.10 14.73
C SER A 482 -15.60 22.41 14.84
N GLY A 483 -15.97 23.38 15.69
CA GLY A 483 -17.37 23.71 15.99
C GLY A 483 -18.07 22.66 16.85
N LEU A 484 -17.30 21.82 17.56
CA LEU A 484 -17.82 20.87 18.53
C LEU A 484 -18.17 21.57 19.85
N SER A 485 -19.25 21.13 20.48
CA SER A 485 -19.61 21.56 21.83
C SER A 485 -18.62 21.02 22.87
N GLU A 486 -18.50 21.72 24.01
CA GLU A 486 -17.70 21.26 25.16
C GLU A 486 -18.08 19.86 25.63
N LYS A 487 -19.37 19.51 25.56
CA LYS A 487 -19.87 18.17 25.86
C LYS A 487 -19.25 17.13 24.93
N THR A 488 -19.30 17.36 23.62
CA THR A 488 -18.69 16.46 22.63
C THR A 488 -17.17 16.37 22.84
N LEU A 489 -16.49 17.49 23.02
CA LEU A 489 -15.04 17.53 23.28
C LEU A 489 -14.64 16.79 24.56
N SER A 490 -15.46 16.82 25.61
CA SER A 490 -15.18 16.09 26.87
C SER A 490 -15.19 14.56 26.71
N SER A 491 -15.80 14.04 25.64
CA SER A 491 -15.80 12.62 25.30
C SER A 491 -14.58 12.16 24.50
N MET A 492 -13.67 13.09 24.18
CA MET A 492 -12.48 12.87 23.35
C MET A 492 -11.21 12.99 24.20
N ARG A 493 -10.33 11.98 24.12
CA ARG A 493 -9.05 11.92 24.84
C ARG A 493 -7.91 12.11 23.83
N PHE A 494 -7.21 13.23 23.94
CA PHE A 494 -6.16 13.66 23.00
C PHE A 494 -4.76 13.33 23.49
#